data_AF-A0A3D3E2S6-F1
#
_entry.id   AF-A0A3D3E2S6-F1
#
_cell.length_a   1.000
_cell.length_b   1.000
_cell.length_c   1.000
_cell.angle_alpha   90.00
_cell.angle_beta   90.00
_cell.angle_gamma   90.00
#
_symmetry.space_group_name_H-M   'P 1'
#
loop_
_entity.id
_entity.type
_entity.pdbx_description
1 polymer ?
#
loop_
_entity_poly.entity_id
_entity_poly.type
_entity_poly.pdbx_seq_one_letter_code
_entity_poly.pdbx_strand_id
1 'polypeptide(L)'
;MPQLGNKPNPLLANQVSTRIDPLQLPFKSSAELQSYNGVLGQERAENAIRFGVGMDRIGYNIYAMGENGTGRSSYIREYLKEQAATKPAPSDWCYVNHFANPREPKVLELPPTKALAFKTILDDLINNLLATFPAVFEHPSYQQQKSTIDHAFNRKYDKALELVEKEALKANTAVFRDSSAISFTPMKDGKALDETEFAQLAESERETFHHNIAALEQFLNESLSELPQWKRESTNELRTLNKDTINQALSPLLETIEEGYKDFPTV
;
A
#
# COMPACT_ATOMS: atom_id res chain seq x y z
N MET A 1 76.31 -7.62 59.85
CA MET A 1 75.79 -6.23 60.01
C MET A 1 75.68 -5.63 58.61
N PRO A 2 74.48 -5.29 58.12
CA PRO A 2 74.33 -4.72 56.78
C PRO A 2 74.98 -3.32 56.74
N GLN A 3 75.70 -3.03 55.65
CA GLN A 3 76.32 -1.73 55.42
C GLN A 3 75.23 -0.66 55.37
N LEU A 4 75.46 0.47 56.05
CA LEU A 4 74.55 1.63 55.98
C LEU A 4 74.37 2.03 54.52
N GLY A 5 73.16 1.82 54.00
CA GLY A 5 72.79 2.21 52.65
C GLY A 5 72.99 3.71 52.43
N ASN A 6 73.42 4.08 51.21
CA ASN A 6 73.57 5.47 50.79
C ASN A 6 72.32 6.28 51.14
N LYS A 7 72.45 7.30 52.01
CA LYS A 7 71.40 8.29 52.21
C LYS A 7 71.23 9.08 50.91
N PRO A 8 70.05 9.11 50.27
CA PRO A 8 69.83 9.91 49.07
C PRO A 8 70.01 11.40 49.40
N ASN A 9 70.66 12.14 48.52
CA ASN A 9 70.79 13.59 48.65
C ASN A 9 69.42 14.26 48.46
N PRO A 10 69.09 15.29 49.26
CA PRO A 10 67.84 16.03 49.11
C PRO A 10 67.80 16.73 47.75
N LEU A 11 66.68 16.63 47.05
CA LEU A 11 66.46 17.35 45.80
C LEU A 11 66.24 18.84 46.06
N LEU A 12 66.92 19.68 45.29
CA LEU A 12 66.72 21.12 45.28
C LEU A 12 65.45 21.48 44.50
N ALA A 13 64.84 22.63 44.79
CA ALA A 13 63.58 23.06 44.16
C ALA A 13 63.65 23.12 42.62
N ASN A 14 64.82 23.44 42.05
CA ASN A 14 65.06 23.44 40.60
C ASN A 14 65.22 22.04 39.99
N GLN A 15 65.41 21.00 40.79
CA GLN A 15 65.49 19.60 40.34
C GLN A 15 64.12 18.91 40.33
N VAL A 16 63.10 19.53 40.94
CA VAL A 16 61.72 19.02 41.00
C VAL A 16 60.70 19.95 40.36
N SER A 17 61.14 21.07 39.77
CA SER A 17 60.28 21.98 39.04
C SER A 17 60.75 22.15 37.60
N THR A 18 59.83 21.95 36.68
CA THR A 18 60.00 22.34 35.28
C THR A 18 59.41 23.74 35.11
N ARG A 19 60.23 24.70 34.68
CA ARG A 19 59.76 26.05 34.32
C ARG A 19 59.88 26.22 32.81
N ILE A 20 58.79 26.62 32.19
CA ILE A 20 58.76 27.07 30.80
C ILE A 20 58.95 28.58 30.84
N ASP A 21 59.96 29.08 30.14
CA ASP A 21 60.18 30.53 29.99
C ASP A 21 59.10 31.10 29.06
N PRO A 22 58.23 32.02 29.52
CA PRO A 22 57.19 32.61 28.69
C PRO A 22 57.74 33.34 27.45
N LEU A 23 58.99 33.81 27.49
CA LEU A 23 59.64 34.46 26.34
C LEU A 23 59.92 33.48 25.19
N GLN A 24 59.86 32.16 25.43
CA GLN A 24 60.01 31.14 24.39
C GLN A 24 58.70 30.88 23.62
N LEU A 25 57.56 31.39 24.07
CA LEU A 25 56.28 31.23 23.39
C LEU A 25 56.08 32.36 22.36
N PRO A 26 55.81 32.06 21.09
CA PRO A 26 55.71 33.06 20.03
C PRO A 26 54.40 33.87 20.03
N PHE A 27 53.69 33.95 21.16
CA PHE A 27 52.39 34.60 21.29
C PHE A 27 52.25 35.28 22.66
N LYS A 28 51.43 36.34 22.75
CA LYS A 28 51.20 37.08 24.00
C LYS A 28 49.99 36.54 24.77
N SER A 29 49.02 35.97 24.07
CA SER A 29 47.78 35.43 24.64
C SER A 29 47.30 34.21 23.86
N SER A 30 46.65 33.27 24.54
CA SER A 30 46.01 32.12 23.88
C SER A 30 44.87 32.52 22.94
N ALA A 31 44.35 33.75 23.05
CA ALA A 31 43.37 34.30 22.13
C ALA A 31 43.93 34.55 20.71
N GLU A 32 45.25 34.63 20.57
CA GLU A 32 45.93 34.83 19.27
C GLU A 32 46.13 33.50 18.51
N LEU A 33 45.91 32.36 19.18
CA LEU A 33 46.14 31.04 18.61
C LEU A 33 44.96 30.62 17.72
N GLN A 34 45.29 30.09 16.55
CA GLN A 34 44.30 29.38 15.73
C GLN A 34 43.95 28.05 16.38
N SER A 35 42.66 27.70 16.36
CA SER A 35 42.19 26.39 16.80
C SER A 35 42.89 25.29 16.01
N TYR A 36 43.52 24.35 16.72
CA TYR A 36 44.08 23.16 16.10
C TYR A 36 42.96 22.19 15.74
N ASN A 37 42.77 21.96 14.44
CA ASN A 37 41.79 21.01 13.92
C ASN A 37 42.50 19.66 13.71
N GLY A 38 42.63 18.89 14.80
CA GLY A 38 43.29 17.59 14.80
C GLY A 38 43.35 16.95 16.18
N VAL A 39 43.89 15.73 16.28
CA VAL A 39 44.22 15.12 17.58
C VAL A 39 45.72 15.22 17.83
N LEU A 40 46.09 15.94 18.89
CA LEU A 40 47.49 16.12 19.28
C LEU A 40 48.11 14.78 19.70
N GLY A 41 49.24 14.41 19.09
CA GLY A 41 50.03 13.23 19.47
C GLY A 41 49.40 11.88 19.14
N GLN A 42 48.42 11.82 18.24
CA GLN A 42 47.68 10.59 17.89
C GLN A 42 47.77 10.23 16.40
N GLU A 43 48.96 10.36 15.80
CA GLU A 43 49.21 10.07 14.38
C GLU A 43 48.74 8.66 13.97
N ARG A 44 48.93 7.67 14.85
CA ARG A 44 48.46 6.29 14.61
C ARG A 44 46.93 6.23 14.44
N ALA A 45 46.19 6.94 15.29
CA ALA A 45 44.73 6.93 15.25
C ALA A 45 44.22 7.67 14.01
N GLU A 46 44.83 8.79 13.66
CA GLU A 46 44.54 9.53 12.43
C GLU A 46 44.75 8.66 11.18
N ASN A 47 45.90 7.98 11.09
CA ASN A 47 46.20 7.07 9.98
C ASN A 47 45.18 5.93 9.87
N ALA A 48 44.76 5.37 11.00
CA ALA A 48 43.76 4.31 11.03
C ALA A 48 42.37 4.79 10.59
N ILE A 49 41.95 5.99 11.01
CA ILE A 49 40.68 6.60 10.59
C ILE A 49 40.72 6.88 9.09
N ARG A 50 41.79 7.52 8.59
CA ARG A 50 41.95 7.80 7.16
C ARG A 50 41.92 6.54 6.31
N PHE A 51 42.63 5.50 6.73
CA PHE A 51 42.62 4.21 6.05
C PHE A 51 41.23 3.58 6.05
N GLY A 52 40.55 3.55 7.19
CA GLY A 52 39.23 2.94 7.31
C GLY A 52 38.15 3.70 6.51
N VAL A 53 38.15 5.03 6.55
CA VAL A 53 37.18 5.87 5.81
C VAL A 53 37.44 5.85 4.30
N GLY A 54 38.69 5.68 3.88
CA GLY A 54 39.07 5.50 2.48
C GLY A 54 38.76 4.12 1.91
N MET A 55 38.40 3.14 2.75
CA MET A 55 38.11 1.79 2.29
C MET A 55 36.64 1.63 1.91
N ASP A 56 36.37 1.70 0.61
CA ASP A 56 35.01 1.57 0.06
C ASP A 56 34.62 0.09 -0.14
N ARG A 57 34.39 -0.62 0.97
CA ARG A 57 33.94 -2.02 0.96
C ARG A 57 32.90 -2.28 2.04
N ILE A 58 31.84 -3.00 1.66
CA ILE A 58 30.78 -3.44 2.57
C ILE A 58 31.37 -4.36 3.66
N GLY A 59 30.91 -4.20 4.90
CA GLY A 59 31.29 -5.03 6.04
C GLY A 59 32.51 -4.53 6.82
N TYR A 60 33.16 -3.45 6.36
CA TYR A 60 34.24 -2.83 7.12
C TYR A 60 33.71 -1.71 8.02
N ASN A 61 33.98 -1.83 9.31
CA ASN A 61 33.58 -0.87 10.33
C ASN A 61 34.81 -0.43 11.14
N ILE A 62 34.84 0.82 11.58
CA ILE A 62 35.90 1.34 12.46
C ILE A 62 35.38 1.37 13.90
N TYR A 63 36.17 0.82 14.82
CA TYR A 63 35.93 0.93 16.26
C TYR A 63 37.01 1.82 16.90
N ALA A 64 36.58 2.86 17.63
CA ALA A 64 37.47 3.82 18.26
C ALA A 64 37.47 3.66 19.80
N MET A 65 38.63 3.31 20.37
CA MET A 65 38.82 3.09 21.80
C MET A 65 39.79 4.12 22.40
N GLY A 66 39.56 4.53 23.65
CA GLY A 66 40.46 5.42 24.40
C GLY A 66 39.85 5.92 25.70
N GLU A 67 40.65 6.58 26.54
CA GLU A 67 40.23 7.13 27.84
C GLU A 67 39.16 8.20 27.71
N ASN A 68 38.28 8.35 28.70
CA ASN A 68 37.24 9.38 28.64
C ASN A 68 37.84 10.79 28.58
N GLY A 69 37.23 11.67 27.78
CA GLY A 69 37.65 13.07 27.65
C GLY A 69 38.68 13.36 26.55
N THR A 70 39.16 12.36 25.79
CA THR A 70 40.17 12.61 24.73
C THR A 70 39.62 13.19 23.41
N GLY A 71 38.34 13.57 23.35
CA GLY A 71 37.76 14.23 22.17
C GLY A 71 37.54 13.34 20.94
N ARG A 72 37.64 12.00 21.07
CA ARG A 72 37.54 11.04 19.94
C ARG A 72 36.33 11.27 19.03
N SER A 73 35.13 11.36 19.61
CA SER A 73 33.89 11.49 18.85
C SER A 73 33.84 12.80 18.07
N SER A 74 34.32 13.90 18.69
CA SER A 74 34.38 15.21 18.05
C SER A 74 35.34 15.18 16.85
N TYR A 75 36.54 14.61 17.04
CA TYR A 75 37.51 14.48 15.96
C TYR A 75 37.01 13.63 14.80
N ILE A 76 36.48 12.44 15.08
CA ILE A 76 35.95 11.54 14.04
C ILE A 76 34.81 12.23 13.28
N ARG A 77 33.91 12.92 13.98
CA ARG A 77 32.79 13.63 13.36
C ARG A 77 33.27 14.76 12.44
N GLU A 78 34.24 15.57 12.87
CA GLU A 78 34.76 16.67 12.05
C GLU A 78 35.49 16.13 10.82
N TYR A 79 36.34 15.11 11.00
CA TYR A 79 37.00 14.43 9.89
C TYR A 79 35.99 13.86 8.89
N LEU A 80 34.97 13.14 9.36
CA LEU A 80 33.93 12.58 8.47
C LEU A 80 33.11 13.66 7.76
N LYS A 81 32.89 14.81 8.38
CA LYS A 81 32.17 15.94 7.79
C LYS A 81 32.97 16.55 6.62
N GLU A 82 34.27 16.75 6.80
CA GLU A 82 35.17 17.20 5.72
C GLU A 82 35.20 16.20 4.57
N GLN A 83 35.28 14.90 4.85
CA GLN A 83 35.25 13.85 3.82
C GLN A 83 33.89 13.74 3.13
N ALA A 84 32.79 13.89 3.85
CA ALA A 84 31.45 13.83 3.26
C ALA A 84 31.18 14.99 2.29
N ALA A 85 31.75 16.18 2.55
CA ALA A 85 31.58 17.35 1.70
C ALA A 85 32.18 17.18 0.29
N THR A 86 33.08 16.22 0.09
CA THR A 86 33.69 15.91 -1.22
C THR A 86 33.01 14.75 -1.95
N LYS A 87 32.03 14.10 -1.31
CA LYS A 87 31.31 12.94 -1.85
C LYS A 87 29.97 13.37 -2.47
N PRO A 88 29.43 12.58 -3.43
CA PRO A 88 28.09 12.82 -3.93
C PRO A 88 27.06 12.76 -2.81
N ALA A 89 26.00 13.55 -2.93
CA ALA A 89 24.89 13.51 -1.99
C ALA A 89 24.26 12.11 -2.00
N PRO A 90 23.92 11.55 -0.82
CA PRO A 90 23.30 10.23 -0.74
C PRO A 90 21.90 10.24 -1.37
N SER A 91 21.50 9.11 -1.96
CA SER A 91 20.14 8.87 -2.44
C SER A 91 19.12 9.01 -1.30
N ASP A 92 17.92 9.45 -1.66
CA ASP A 92 16.77 9.40 -0.76
C ASP A 92 16.19 7.97 -0.78
N TRP A 93 15.97 7.39 0.39
CA TRP A 93 15.40 6.04 0.52
C TRP A 93 13.99 6.10 1.09
N CYS A 94 13.03 5.53 0.36
CA CYS A 94 11.61 5.53 0.73
C CYS A 94 11.08 4.11 0.87
N TYR A 95 10.22 3.88 1.85
CA TYR A 95 9.42 2.66 1.92
C TYR A 95 8.05 2.92 1.31
N VAL A 96 7.63 2.06 0.40
CA VAL A 96 6.28 2.07 -0.17
C VAL A 96 5.53 0.78 0.17
N ASN A 97 4.22 0.91 0.29
CA ASN A 97 3.38 -0.22 0.61
C ASN A 97 3.42 -1.26 -0.52
N HIS A 98 3.58 -2.52 -0.15
CA HIS A 98 3.51 -3.62 -1.08
C HIS A 98 2.12 -4.24 -1.02
N PHE A 99 1.22 -3.82 -1.91
CA PHE A 99 -0.19 -4.23 -1.88
C PHE A 99 -0.41 -5.76 -1.94
N ALA A 100 0.47 -6.51 -2.60
CA ALA A 100 0.40 -7.98 -2.65
C ALA A 100 0.91 -8.66 -1.37
N ASN A 101 1.87 -8.06 -0.67
CA ASN A 101 2.37 -8.55 0.61
C ASN A 101 2.67 -7.38 1.58
N PRO A 102 1.67 -6.91 2.35
CA PRO A 102 1.80 -5.74 3.22
C PRO A 102 2.86 -5.88 4.33
N ARG A 103 3.31 -7.10 4.64
CA ARG A 103 4.37 -7.34 5.64
C ARG A 103 5.77 -7.12 5.08
N GLU A 104 5.90 -6.96 3.77
CA GLU A 104 7.16 -6.80 3.06
C GLU A 104 7.12 -5.50 2.25
N PRO A 105 7.31 -4.33 2.90
CA PRO A 105 7.33 -3.05 2.20
C PRO A 105 8.45 -3.03 1.15
N LYS A 106 8.19 -2.38 0.02
CA LYS A 106 9.19 -2.20 -1.03
C LYS A 106 10.03 -0.97 -0.73
N VAL A 107 11.30 -1.03 -1.11
CA VAL A 107 12.24 0.09 -1.00
C VAL A 107 12.36 0.76 -2.35
N LEU A 108 12.22 2.08 -2.38
CA LEU A 108 12.52 2.93 -3.52
C LEU A 108 13.80 3.71 -3.21
N GLU A 109 14.75 3.65 -4.14
CA GLU A 109 15.87 4.57 -4.19
C GLU A 109 15.51 5.74 -5.11
N LEU A 110 15.64 6.96 -4.60
CA LEU A 110 15.38 8.19 -5.32
C LEU A 110 16.63 9.06 -5.34
N PRO A 111 16.80 9.94 -6.35
CA PRO A 111 17.88 10.91 -6.32
C PRO A 111 17.80 11.80 -5.08
N PRO A 112 18.93 12.39 -4.65
CA PRO A 112 18.97 13.25 -3.48
C PRO A 112 17.90 14.34 -3.55
N THR A 113 17.18 14.56 -2.44
CA THR A 113 16.16 15.61 -2.28
C THR A 113 14.88 15.47 -3.12
N LYS A 114 14.63 14.30 -3.73
CA LYS A 114 13.44 14.04 -4.56
C LYS A 114 12.29 13.34 -3.83
N ALA A 115 12.53 12.74 -2.66
CA ALA A 115 11.50 11.97 -1.94
C ALA A 115 10.26 12.79 -1.58
N LEU A 116 10.44 14.04 -1.13
CA LEU A 116 9.32 14.87 -0.69
C LEU A 116 8.45 15.35 -1.87
N ALA A 117 9.08 15.62 -3.01
CA ALA A 117 8.38 15.93 -4.25
C ALA A 117 7.58 14.72 -4.75
N PHE A 118 8.20 13.52 -4.73
CA PHE A 118 7.52 12.27 -5.09
C PHE A 118 6.31 11.99 -4.20
N LYS A 119 6.45 12.18 -2.88
CA LYS A 119 5.32 12.07 -1.95
C LYS A 119 4.17 13.00 -2.34
N THR A 120 4.47 14.25 -2.67
CA THR A 120 3.45 15.25 -3.05
C THR A 120 2.72 14.82 -4.32
N ILE A 121 3.44 14.29 -5.32
CA ILE A 121 2.85 13.76 -6.55
C ILE A 121 1.88 12.59 -6.25
N LEU A 122 2.24 11.70 -5.33
CA LEU A 122 1.36 10.60 -4.91
C LEU A 122 0.14 11.09 -4.14
N ASP A 123 0.29 12.09 -3.28
CA ASP A 123 -0.84 12.71 -2.56
C ASP A 123 -1.83 13.34 -3.57
N ASP A 124 -1.31 14.06 -4.57
CA ASP A 124 -2.12 14.66 -5.64
C ASP A 124 -2.79 13.60 -6.52
N LEU A 125 -2.08 12.52 -6.85
CA LEU A 125 -2.67 11.37 -7.55
C LEU A 125 -3.88 10.83 -6.77
N ILE A 126 -3.72 10.56 -5.48
CA ILE A 126 -4.81 10.05 -4.64
C ILE A 126 -6.01 11.00 -4.65
N ASN A 127 -5.78 12.31 -4.50
CA ASN A 127 -6.85 13.31 -4.56
C ASN A 127 -7.56 13.31 -5.92
N ASN A 128 -6.81 13.24 -7.01
CA ASN A 128 -7.37 13.17 -8.37
C ASN A 128 -8.20 11.89 -8.57
N LEU A 129 -7.76 10.75 -8.03
CA LEU A 129 -8.51 9.50 -8.08
C LEU A 129 -9.85 9.59 -7.34
N LEU A 130 -9.82 10.18 -6.14
CA LEU A 130 -11.03 10.37 -5.33
C LEU A 130 -12.08 11.26 -6.02
N ALA A 131 -11.63 12.24 -6.82
CA ALA A 131 -12.52 13.07 -7.61
C ALA A 131 -12.97 12.41 -8.94
N THR A 132 -12.06 11.69 -9.61
CA THR A 132 -12.30 11.15 -10.96
C THR A 132 -13.23 9.95 -10.94
N PHE A 133 -13.06 9.01 -10.00
CA PHE A 133 -13.83 7.78 -10.00
C PHE A 133 -15.35 7.99 -9.93
N PRO A 134 -15.89 8.81 -8.99
CA PRO A 134 -17.32 9.09 -8.97
C PRO A 134 -17.82 9.68 -10.29
N ALA A 135 -17.09 10.66 -10.85
CA ALA A 135 -17.49 11.34 -12.09
C ALA A 135 -17.53 10.37 -13.29
N VAL A 136 -16.57 9.45 -13.40
CA VAL A 136 -16.53 8.48 -14.49
C VAL A 136 -17.65 7.43 -14.35
N PHE A 137 -17.96 7.00 -13.12
CA PHE A 137 -19.09 6.09 -12.90
C PHE A 137 -20.45 6.77 -13.08
N GLU A 138 -20.56 8.08 -12.89
CA GLU A 138 -21.78 8.84 -13.19
C GLU A 138 -21.92 9.19 -14.68
N HIS A 139 -20.85 9.02 -15.47
CA HIS A 139 -20.84 9.39 -16.87
C HIS A 139 -21.90 8.62 -17.68
N PRO A 140 -22.65 9.28 -18.59
CA PRO A 140 -23.75 8.65 -19.34
C PRO A 140 -23.34 7.38 -20.09
N SER A 141 -22.12 7.32 -20.64
CA SER A 141 -21.63 6.14 -21.36
C SER A 141 -21.55 4.90 -20.46
N TYR A 142 -21.04 5.05 -19.23
CA TYR A 142 -20.97 3.97 -18.26
C TYR A 142 -22.37 3.54 -17.82
N GLN A 143 -23.24 4.50 -17.50
CA GLN A 143 -24.62 4.21 -17.08
C GLN A 143 -25.42 3.48 -18.17
N GLN A 144 -25.22 3.85 -19.44
CA GLN A 144 -25.83 3.18 -20.57
C GLN A 144 -25.32 1.73 -20.74
N GLN A 145 -24.01 1.50 -20.61
CA GLN A 145 -23.44 0.16 -20.71
C GLN A 145 -23.91 -0.73 -19.55
N LYS A 146 -23.92 -0.20 -18.33
CA LYS A 146 -24.47 -0.87 -17.15
C LYS A 146 -25.94 -1.24 -17.36
N SER A 147 -26.76 -0.28 -17.78
CA SER A 147 -28.18 -0.53 -18.09
C SER A 147 -28.36 -1.59 -19.17
N THR A 148 -27.47 -1.66 -20.18
CA THR A 148 -27.52 -2.68 -21.22
C THR A 148 -27.28 -4.09 -20.64
N ILE A 149 -26.32 -4.24 -19.73
CA ILE A 149 -26.04 -5.51 -19.02
C ILE A 149 -27.26 -5.92 -18.18
N ASP A 150 -27.81 -4.99 -17.41
CA ASP A 150 -28.98 -5.24 -16.57
C ASP A 150 -30.21 -5.64 -17.43
N HIS A 151 -30.42 -4.96 -18.55
CA HIS A 151 -31.50 -5.30 -19.49
C HIS A 151 -31.29 -6.67 -20.17
N ALA A 152 -30.06 -7.05 -20.49
CA ALA A 152 -29.78 -8.36 -21.07
C ALA A 152 -30.14 -9.50 -20.10
N PHE A 153 -29.82 -9.33 -18.80
CA PHE A 153 -30.23 -10.26 -17.76
C PHE A 153 -31.76 -10.29 -17.59
N ASN A 154 -32.40 -9.13 -17.43
CA ASN A 154 -33.84 -9.04 -17.21
C ASN A 154 -34.63 -9.65 -18.39
N ARG A 155 -34.19 -9.44 -19.63
CA ARG A 155 -34.82 -10.07 -20.80
C ARG A 155 -34.78 -11.60 -20.77
N LYS A 156 -33.68 -12.21 -20.33
CA LYS A 156 -33.59 -13.68 -20.19
C LYS A 156 -34.57 -14.16 -19.11
N TYR A 157 -34.60 -13.47 -17.98
CA TYR A 157 -35.47 -13.77 -16.85
C TYR A 157 -36.96 -13.62 -17.20
N ASP A 158 -37.36 -12.48 -17.76
CA ASP A 158 -38.74 -12.21 -18.16
C ASP A 158 -39.22 -13.21 -19.21
N LYS A 159 -38.38 -13.55 -20.20
CA LYS A 159 -38.72 -14.56 -21.21
C LYS A 159 -38.94 -15.95 -20.62
N ALA A 160 -38.15 -16.34 -19.62
CA ALA A 160 -38.35 -17.61 -18.91
C ALA A 160 -39.67 -17.60 -18.14
N LEU A 161 -40.02 -16.48 -17.50
CA LEU A 161 -41.29 -16.34 -16.78
C LEU A 161 -42.51 -16.29 -17.70
N GLU A 162 -42.42 -15.63 -18.86
CA GLU A 162 -43.50 -15.61 -19.86
C GLU A 162 -43.87 -17.02 -20.33
N LEU A 163 -42.88 -17.93 -20.43
CA LEU A 163 -43.13 -19.33 -20.76
C LEU A 163 -43.91 -20.04 -19.63
N VAL A 164 -43.52 -19.81 -18.38
CA VAL A 164 -44.19 -20.38 -17.19
C VAL A 164 -45.62 -19.84 -17.06
N GLU A 165 -45.81 -18.53 -17.23
CA GLU A 165 -47.13 -17.89 -17.19
C GLU A 165 -48.07 -18.44 -18.27
N LYS A 166 -47.55 -18.68 -19.48
CA LYS A 166 -48.33 -19.28 -20.57
C LYS A 166 -48.77 -20.70 -20.27
N GLU A 167 -47.90 -21.53 -19.67
CA GLU A 167 -48.30 -22.89 -19.25
C GLU A 167 -49.25 -22.86 -18.05
N ALA A 168 -49.06 -21.95 -17.10
CA ALA A 168 -49.94 -21.77 -15.95
C ALA A 168 -51.37 -21.37 -16.36
N LEU A 169 -51.50 -20.46 -17.34
CA LEU A 169 -52.79 -20.06 -17.89
C LEU A 169 -53.55 -21.24 -18.53
N LYS A 170 -52.86 -22.15 -19.24
CA LYS A 170 -53.48 -23.36 -19.80
C LYS A 170 -54.00 -24.31 -18.72
N ALA A 171 -53.38 -24.29 -17.55
CA ALA A 171 -53.76 -25.07 -16.38
C ALA A 171 -54.74 -24.35 -15.43
N ASN A 172 -55.36 -23.24 -15.88
CA ASN A 172 -56.22 -22.38 -15.05
C ASN A 172 -55.55 -21.96 -13.73
N THR A 173 -54.29 -21.57 -13.77
CA THR A 173 -53.50 -21.16 -12.60
C THR A 173 -52.85 -19.81 -12.87
N ALA A 174 -52.96 -18.88 -11.92
CA ALA A 174 -52.29 -17.58 -11.95
C ALA A 174 -50.87 -17.72 -11.37
N VAL A 175 -49.94 -16.94 -11.91
CA VAL A 175 -48.59 -16.78 -11.36
C VAL A 175 -48.53 -15.44 -10.65
N PHE A 176 -48.20 -15.44 -9.37
CA PHE A 176 -47.94 -14.24 -8.60
C PHE A 176 -46.45 -14.11 -8.32
N ARG A 177 -45.92 -12.91 -8.57
CA ARG A 177 -44.53 -12.55 -8.32
C ARG A 177 -44.49 -11.67 -7.07
N ASP A 178 -44.02 -12.22 -5.96
CA ASP A 178 -43.61 -11.42 -4.80
C ASP A 178 -42.11 -11.12 -4.91
N SER A 179 -41.68 -10.06 -4.24
CA SER A 179 -40.33 -9.50 -4.19
C SER A 179 -39.18 -10.51 -4.05
N SER A 180 -39.43 -11.73 -3.57
CA SER A 180 -38.45 -12.82 -3.48
C SER A 180 -38.94 -14.20 -3.92
N ALA A 181 -40.23 -14.37 -4.27
CA ALA A 181 -40.82 -15.68 -4.51
C ALA A 181 -41.88 -15.65 -5.62
N ILE A 182 -41.95 -16.73 -6.38
CA ILE A 182 -42.99 -16.97 -7.37
C ILE A 182 -43.96 -17.98 -6.77
N SER A 183 -45.25 -17.65 -6.74
CA SER A 183 -46.31 -18.53 -6.26
C SER A 183 -47.35 -18.79 -7.34
N PHE A 184 -47.99 -19.95 -7.23
CA PHE A 184 -49.05 -20.37 -8.13
C PHE A 184 -50.39 -20.37 -7.39
N THR A 185 -51.42 -19.76 -7.98
CA THR A 185 -52.76 -19.67 -7.38
C THR A 185 -53.81 -20.20 -8.36
N PRO A 186 -54.62 -21.21 -7.98
CA PRO A 186 -55.72 -21.71 -8.81
C PRO A 186 -56.67 -20.60 -9.27
N MET A 187 -57.18 -20.72 -10.48
CA MET A 187 -58.19 -19.82 -11.06
C MET A 187 -59.44 -20.59 -11.51
N LYS A 188 -60.60 -19.95 -11.36
CA LYS A 188 -61.88 -20.42 -11.91
C LYS A 188 -62.60 -19.23 -12.55
N ASP A 189 -63.15 -19.42 -13.75
CA ASP A 189 -63.85 -18.37 -14.51
C ASP A 189 -63.04 -17.04 -14.66
N GLY A 190 -61.72 -17.15 -14.76
CA GLY A 190 -60.81 -16.01 -14.89
C GLY A 190 -60.54 -15.23 -13.60
N LYS A 191 -60.96 -15.73 -12.43
CA LYS A 191 -60.65 -15.16 -11.12
C LYS A 191 -59.79 -16.11 -10.30
N ALA A 192 -58.78 -15.57 -9.62
CA ALA A 192 -57.99 -16.31 -8.65
C ALA A 192 -58.87 -16.70 -7.45
N LEU A 193 -58.80 -17.97 -7.07
CA LEU A 193 -59.55 -18.51 -5.94
C LEU A 193 -58.80 -18.20 -4.64
N ASP A 194 -59.53 -17.79 -3.61
CA ASP A 194 -58.99 -17.74 -2.25
C ASP A 194 -59.01 -19.12 -1.58
N GLU A 195 -58.39 -19.25 -0.41
CA GLU A 195 -58.34 -20.53 0.34
C GLU A 195 -59.72 -21.09 0.67
N THR A 196 -60.73 -20.22 0.89
CA THR A 196 -62.09 -20.63 1.25
C THR A 196 -62.87 -21.14 0.04
N GLU A 197 -62.73 -20.49 -1.10
CA GLU A 197 -63.34 -20.88 -2.38
C GLU A 197 -62.68 -22.17 -2.92
N PHE A 198 -61.37 -22.31 -2.75
CA PHE A 198 -60.65 -23.52 -3.11
C PHE A 198 -61.09 -24.73 -2.26
N ALA A 199 -61.32 -24.54 -0.95
CA ALA A 199 -61.76 -25.59 -0.04
C ALA A 199 -63.19 -26.10 -0.35
N GLN A 200 -64.03 -25.28 -0.99
CA GLN A 200 -65.39 -25.65 -1.40
C GLN A 200 -65.44 -26.45 -2.71
N LEU A 201 -64.33 -26.58 -3.44
CA LEU A 201 -64.26 -27.38 -4.66
C LEU A 201 -64.38 -28.89 -4.38
N ALA A 202 -64.85 -29.64 -5.37
CA ALA A 202 -64.89 -31.09 -5.31
C ALA A 202 -63.47 -31.65 -5.08
N GLU A 203 -63.36 -32.76 -4.35
CA GLU A 203 -62.07 -33.39 -4.04
C GLU A 203 -61.25 -33.71 -5.30
N SER A 204 -61.91 -34.21 -6.35
CA SER A 204 -61.29 -34.47 -7.66
C SER A 204 -60.76 -33.20 -8.35
N GLU A 205 -61.45 -32.06 -8.22
CA GLU A 205 -61.00 -30.78 -8.76
C GLU A 205 -59.78 -30.26 -7.98
N ARG A 206 -59.79 -30.38 -6.65
CA ARG A 206 -58.66 -30.01 -5.78
C ARG A 206 -57.42 -30.84 -6.09
N GLU A 207 -57.55 -32.16 -6.25
CA GLU A 207 -56.45 -33.05 -6.66
C GLU A 207 -55.85 -32.66 -8.01
N THR A 208 -56.71 -32.28 -8.98
CA THR A 208 -56.26 -31.82 -10.31
C THR A 208 -55.43 -30.54 -10.21
N PHE A 209 -55.87 -29.56 -9.42
CA PHE A 209 -55.10 -28.35 -9.18
C PHE A 209 -53.77 -28.62 -8.47
N HIS A 210 -53.75 -29.50 -7.47
CA HIS A 210 -52.50 -29.88 -6.81
C HIS A 210 -51.50 -30.53 -7.79
N HIS A 211 -51.97 -31.42 -8.67
CA HIS A 211 -51.12 -32.03 -9.69
C HIS A 211 -50.58 -31.00 -10.69
N ASN A 212 -51.44 -30.09 -11.16
CA ASN A 212 -51.05 -29.02 -12.07
C ASN A 212 -50.03 -28.06 -11.44
N ILE A 213 -50.23 -27.66 -10.18
CA ILE A 213 -49.29 -26.80 -9.45
C ILE A 213 -47.93 -27.49 -9.32
N ALA A 214 -47.89 -28.77 -8.94
CA ALA A 214 -46.64 -29.51 -8.83
C ALA A 214 -45.90 -29.60 -10.19
N ALA A 215 -46.63 -29.80 -11.29
CA ALA A 215 -46.05 -29.79 -12.64
C ALA A 215 -45.53 -28.40 -13.04
N LEU A 216 -46.25 -27.32 -12.68
CA LEU A 216 -45.83 -25.95 -12.93
C LEU A 216 -44.60 -25.55 -12.09
N GLU A 217 -44.52 -26.00 -10.84
CA GLU A 217 -43.33 -25.81 -9.99
C GLU A 217 -42.11 -26.53 -10.58
N GLN A 218 -42.27 -27.74 -11.10
CA GLN A 218 -41.21 -28.44 -11.81
C GLN A 218 -40.79 -27.67 -13.07
N PHE A 219 -41.76 -27.24 -13.89
CA PHE A 219 -41.49 -26.48 -15.11
C PHE A 219 -40.81 -25.13 -14.83
N LEU A 220 -41.18 -24.45 -13.74
CA LEU A 220 -40.52 -23.25 -13.26
C LEU A 220 -39.06 -23.51 -12.89
N ASN A 221 -38.80 -24.57 -12.13
CA ASN A 221 -37.43 -24.95 -11.75
C ASN A 221 -36.57 -25.29 -12.98
N GLU A 222 -37.14 -25.97 -13.97
CA GLU A 222 -36.45 -26.26 -15.23
C GLU A 222 -36.18 -24.97 -16.03
N SER A 223 -37.19 -24.10 -16.15
CA SER A 223 -37.09 -22.82 -16.88
C SER A 223 -36.11 -21.83 -16.25
N LEU A 224 -35.96 -21.87 -14.92
CA LEU A 224 -35.02 -21.04 -14.15
C LEU A 224 -33.74 -21.80 -13.74
N SER A 225 -33.50 -22.99 -14.28
CA SER A 225 -32.31 -23.79 -13.95
C SER A 225 -30.99 -23.07 -14.30
N GLU A 226 -31.00 -22.26 -15.35
CA GLU A 226 -29.85 -21.44 -15.78
C GLU A 226 -29.73 -20.08 -15.05
N LEU A 227 -30.70 -19.71 -14.22
CA LEU A 227 -30.70 -18.43 -13.51
C LEU A 227 -29.39 -18.14 -12.74
N PRO A 228 -28.79 -19.12 -12.02
CA PRO A 228 -27.50 -18.90 -11.36
C PRO A 228 -26.38 -18.57 -12.34
N GLN A 229 -26.40 -19.16 -13.54
CA GLN A 229 -25.42 -18.88 -14.58
C GLN A 229 -25.61 -17.47 -15.15
N TRP A 230 -26.84 -17.08 -15.52
CA TRP A 230 -27.09 -15.73 -16.04
C TRP A 230 -26.71 -14.64 -15.03
N LYS A 231 -26.94 -14.89 -13.73
CA LYS A 231 -26.50 -13.97 -12.66
C LYS A 231 -24.97 -13.87 -12.59
N ARG A 232 -24.25 -14.98 -12.75
CA ARG A 232 -22.78 -14.99 -12.80
C ARG A 232 -22.26 -14.26 -14.05
N GLU A 233 -22.86 -14.47 -15.21
CA GLU A 233 -22.54 -13.77 -16.46
C GLU A 233 -22.67 -12.25 -16.29
N SER A 234 -23.85 -11.77 -15.86
CA SER A 234 -24.10 -10.34 -15.61
C SER A 234 -23.13 -9.74 -14.58
N THR A 235 -22.87 -10.44 -13.48
CA THR A 235 -21.88 -9.99 -12.48
C THR A 235 -20.47 -9.88 -13.06
N ASN A 236 -20.07 -10.83 -13.91
CA ASN A 236 -18.77 -10.82 -14.57
C ASN A 236 -18.67 -9.69 -15.60
N GLU A 237 -19.71 -9.47 -16.41
CA GLU A 237 -19.78 -8.36 -17.36
C GLU A 237 -19.68 -7.01 -16.65
N LEU A 238 -20.42 -6.83 -15.55
CA LEU A 238 -20.36 -5.62 -14.74
C LEU A 238 -18.97 -5.41 -14.13
N ARG A 239 -18.32 -6.49 -13.65
CA ARG A 239 -16.95 -6.43 -13.12
C ARG A 239 -15.95 -6.03 -14.20
N THR A 240 -16.08 -6.56 -15.41
CA THR A 240 -15.24 -6.19 -16.55
C THR A 240 -15.45 -4.73 -16.93
N LEU A 241 -16.71 -4.29 -17.07
CA LEU A 241 -17.06 -2.90 -17.32
C LEU A 241 -16.42 -1.95 -16.29
N ASN A 242 -16.53 -2.27 -15.00
CA ASN A 242 -15.90 -1.48 -13.93
C ASN A 242 -14.38 -1.40 -14.10
N LYS A 243 -13.73 -2.53 -14.38
CA LYS A 243 -12.27 -2.60 -14.56
C LYS A 243 -11.82 -1.76 -15.74
N ASP A 244 -12.49 -1.87 -16.88
CA ASP A 244 -12.13 -1.14 -18.10
C ASP A 244 -12.34 0.37 -17.92
N THR A 245 -13.44 0.75 -17.28
CA THR A 245 -13.75 2.13 -16.92
C THR A 245 -12.68 2.73 -16.00
N ILE A 246 -12.28 1.99 -14.96
CA ILE A 246 -11.19 2.40 -14.06
C ILE A 246 -9.86 2.53 -14.83
N ASN A 247 -9.51 1.55 -15.66
CA ASN A 247 -8.25 1.58 -16.41
C ASN A 247 -8.18 2.78 -17.36
N GLN A 248 -9.27 3.10 -18.06
CA GLN A 248 -9.34 4.27 -18.94
C GLN A 248 -9.19 5.58 -18.16
N ALA A 249 -9.74 5.66 -16.95
CA ALA A 249 -9.59 6.81 -16.08
C ALA A 249 -8.18 6.93 -15.48
N LEU A 250 -7.55 5.80 -15.14
CA LEU A 250 -6.23 5.74 -14.53
C LEU A 250 -5.09 6.04 -15.50
N SER A 251 -5.18 5.54 -16.74
CA SER A 251 -4.09 5.61 -17.72
C SER A 251 -3.49 7.02 -17.87
N PRO A 252 -4.25 8.09 -18.13
CA PRO A 252 -3.66 9.43 -18.29
C PRO A 252 -3.03 9.98 -17.00
N LEU A 253 -3.58 9.61 -15.83
CA LEU A 253 -3.06 10.06 -14.53
C LEU A 253 -1.73 9.39 -14.19
N LEU A 254 -1.60 8.10 -14.54
CA LEU A 254 -0.39 7.33 -14.30
C LEU A 254 0.70 7.61 -15.34
N GLU A 255 0.34 7.73 -16.63
CA GLU A 255 1.29 8.04 -17.71
C GLU A 255 2.13 9.26 -17.39
N THR A 256 1.50 10.34 -16.91
CA THR A 256 2.19 11.58 -16.53
C THR A 256 3.27 11.35 -15.45
N ILE A 257 2.99 10.47 -14.49
CA ILE A 257 3.92 10.15 -13.39
C ILE A 257 5.00 9.21 -13.90
N GLU A 258 4.63 8.15 -14.63
CA GLU A 258 5.58 7.18 -15.19
C GLU A 258 6.61 7.89 -16.07
N GLU A 259 6.18 8.81 -16.94
CA GLU A 259 7.08 9.60 -17.78
C GLU A 259 8.08 10.43 -16.99
N GLY A 260 7.65 11.06 -15.89
CA GLY A 260 8.52 11.85 -15.01
C GLY A 260 9.57 11.01 -14.28
N TYR A 261 9.38 9.69 -14.19
CA TYR A 261 10.24 8.79 -13.43
C TYR A 261 10.89 7.66 -14.26
N LYS A 262 10.77 7.67 -15.60
CA LYS A 262 11.37 6.67 -16.52
C LYS A 262 12.86 6.40 -16.30
N ASP A 263 13.62 7.42 -15.88
CA ASP A 263 15.06 7.32 -15.66
C ASP A 263 15.43 6.74 -14.27
N PHE A 264 14.45 6.46 -13.42
CA PHE A 264 14.65 5.92 -12.06
C PHE A 264 14.17 4.46 -12.00
N PRO A 265 15.07 3.48 -12.24
CA PRO A 265 14.68 2.06 -12.39
C PRO A 265 14.04 1.43 -11.14
N THR A 266 14.17 2.09 -10.00
CA THR A 266 13.60 1.70 -8.71
C THR A 266 12.18 2.22 -8.48
N VAL A 267 11.67 3.15 -9.30
CA VAL A 267 10.35 3.81 -9.16
C VAL A 267 9.47 3.48 -10.36
#